data_AF-A0A2V5QV91-F1
#
_entry.id   AF-A0A2V5QV91-F1
#
_cell.length_a   1.000
_cell.length_b   1.000
_cell.length_c   1.000
_cell.angle_alpha   90.00
_cell.angle_beta   90.00
_cell.angle_gamma   90.00
#
_symmetry.space_group_name_H-M   'P 1'
#
loop_
_entity.id
_entity.type
_entity.pdbx_description
1 polymer ?
#
loop_
_entity_poly.entity_id
_entity_poly.type
_entity_poly.pdbx_seq_one_letter_code
_entity_poly.pdbx_strand_id
1 'polypeptide(L)'
;MRAAVMSSILLGGFFFDRRGFVLNSLAAAAVFLLCWNTNELFSTGFQLSFAVVGAIVLLADPTSGFLQRWSVPDPFLPRALVRGPRRLMHASFDWLFRAGSVSLAAWAGSLPLILWYFHLVTPISLFANLVVVPIAFFVLAIALLSILATPLLPWLAVVFNNANWALATLVIGIVHLFAQVPGGHFYVGPLHWPDKLIAHVTVLDLGAGGAVHLRTGGTNWLFDCGSERSYQQVVREYLHWAGVNRLDGLVLTHGDALHLGGVAQLLDDFPRVRVVDNPAPDRSTIHRRLQRLLRQRGIKPDAFSAGDIFRLSGDVPAQILFPPRIFSSLIADDEAYVIRVLVEPAASILFMSDSGIQTEEALLASDSNPRSNIIIKGQHHSGQSGSDAFLAAARPRLIIATSRDFPDHERISDSWAEELQSYVTGEIFRSANR
;
A
#
# COMPACT_ATOMS: atom_id res chain seq x y z
N MET A 1 13.61 23.19 9.28
CA MET A 1 13.08 24.57 9.29
C MET A 1 11.90 24.76 10.25
N ARG A 2 10.75 24.08 10.06
CA ARG A 2 9.56 24.28 10.92
C ARG A 2 9.81 24.05 12.43
N ALA A 3 10.36 22.90 12.79
CA ALA A 3 10.73 22.59 14.18
C ALA A 3 11.73 23.61 14.78
N ALA A 4 12.63 24.14 13.96
CA ALA A 4 13.59 25.17 14.38
C ALA A 4 12.89 26.51 14.64
N VAL A 5 11.97 26.95 13.77
CA VAL A 5 11.17 28.17 13.98
C VAL A 5 10.32 28.07 15.25
N MET A 6 9.64 26.94 15.44
CA MET A 6 8.84 26.68 16.65
C MET A 6 9.71 26.71 17.92
N SER A 7 10.87 26.03 17.87
CA SER A 7 11.82 26.03 19.00
C SER A 7 12.41 27.41 19.28
N SER A 8 12.76 28.18 18.25
CA SER A 8 13.31 29.54 18.40
C SER A 8 12.30 30.50 19.00
N ILE A 9 11.02 30.43 18.62
CA ILE A 9 9.97 31.28 19.18
C ILE A 9 9.68 30.90 20.64
N LEU A 10 9.73 29.60 20.96
CA LEU A 10 9.52 29.10 22.32
C LEU A 10 10.72 29.48 23.23
N LEU A 11 11.96 29.29 22.75
CA LEU A 11 13.18 29.70 23.44
C LEU A 11 13.31 31.23 23.58
N GLY A 12 12.91 31.98 22.56
CA GLY A 12 12.84 33.44 22.62
C GLY A 12 11.88 33.93 23.70
N GLY A 13 10.77 33.23 23.94
CA GLY A 13 9.84 33.53 25.03
C GLY A 13 10.47 33.47 26.42
N PHE A 14 11.42 32.55 26.65
CA PHE A 14 12.18 32.46 27.90
C PHE A 14 13.16 33.64 28.09
N PHE A 15 13.70 34.20 27.01
CA PHE A 15 14.56 35.39 27.08
C PHE A 15 13.82 36.66 27.51
N PHE A 16 12.50 36.73 27.30
CA PHE A 16 11.68 37.90 27.65
C PHE A 16 10.95 37.77 29.00
N ASP A 17 11.31 36.79 29.82
CA ASP A 17 10.80 36.57 31.19
C ASP A 17 9.26 36.51 31.32
N ARG A 18 8.58 36.22 30.20
CA ARG A 18 7.13 36.00 30.17
C ARG A 18 6.88 34.51 30.37
N ARG A 19 5.88 34.18 31.20
CA ARG A 19 5.29 32.83 31.25
C ARG A 19 4.64 32.54 29.90
N GLY A 20 5.45 32.12 28.93
CA GLY A 20 5.01 31.83 27.58
C GLY A 20 4.06 30.64 27.63
N PHE A 21 2.76 30.91 27.46
CA PHE A 21 1.82 29.84 27.16
C PHE A 21 2.28 29.19 25.85
N VAL A 22 2.64 27.91 25.91
CA VAL A 22 3.20 27.16 24.77
C VAL A 22 2.30 27.24 23.53
N LEU A 23 0.98 27.30 23.73
CA LEU A 23 -0.01 27.48 22.67
C LEU A 23 0.10 28.84 21.96
N ASN A 24 0.43 29.92 22.67
CA ASN A 24 0.62 31.23 22.07
C ASN A 24 1.91 31.26 21.23
N SER A 25 2.97 30.63 21.71
CA SER A 25 4.21 30.45 20.94
C SER A 25 3.98 29.60 19.70
N LEU A 26 3.16 28.54 19.80
CA LEU A 26 2.74 27.71 18.68
C LEU A 26 1.94 28.53 17.65
N ALA A 27 0.94 29.30 18.08
CA ALA A 27 0.15 30.16 17.21
C ALA A 27 1.01 31.24 16.52
N ALA A 28 1.94 31.87 17.25
CA ALA A 28 2.87 32.84 16.69
C ALA A 28 3.78 32.20 15.62
N ALA A 29 4.26 30.98 15.85
CA ALA A 29 5.03 30.23 14.85
C ALA A 29 4.20 29.92 13.60
N ALA A 30 2.91 29.57 13.75
CA ALA A 30 2.02 29.35 12.62
C ALA A 30 1.86 30.62 11.78
N VAL A 31 1.53 31.76 12.43
CA VAL A 31 1.37 33.05 11.75
C VAL A 31 2.65 33.43 11.01
N PHE A 32 3.81 33.32 11.66
CA PHE A 32 5.10 33.66 11.03
C PHE A 32 5.37 32.83 9.77
N LEU A 33 5.15 31.50 9.84
CA LEU A 33 5.34 30.61 8.69
C LEU A 33 4.35 30.91 7.56
N LEU A 34 3.09 31.22 7.88
CA LEU A 34 2.06 31.51 6.89
C LEU A 34 2.24 32.90 6.25
N CYS A 35 2.80 33.87 6.97
CA CYS A 35 3.23 35.14 6.38
C CYS A 35 4.34 34.96 5.36
N TRP A 36 5.22 33.96 5.54
CA TRP A 36 6.28 33.65 4.59
C TRP A 36 5.74 32.89 3.36
N ASN A 37 4.88 31.89 3.58
CA ASN A 37 4.26 31.12 2.51
C ASN A 37 2.91 30.55 2.95
N THR A 38 1.82 31.07 2.37
CA THR A 38 0.45 30.62 2.67
C THR A 38 0.18 29.19 2.21
N ASN A 39 0.91 28.68 1.21
CA ASN A 39 0.76 27.30 0.74
C ASN A 39 1.21 26.27 1.79
N GLU A 40 2.00 26.66 2.79
CA GLU A 40 2.37 25.76 3.89
C GLU A 40 1.13 25.23 4.62
N LEU A 41 0.03 25.98 4.69
CA LEU A 41 -1.23 25.55 5.32
C LEU A 41 -1.78 24.25 4.71
N PHE A 42 -1.60 24.06 3.40
CA PHE A 42 -2.07 22.89 2.67
C PHE A 42 -1.03 21.77 2.60
N SER A 43 0.18 22.01 3.12
CA SER A 43 1.21 20.98 3.19
C SER A 43 0.93 20.01 4.33
N THR A 44 1.02 18.71 4.04
CA THR A 44 0.86 17.63 5.03
C THR A 44 1.86 17.79 6.18
N GLY A 45 3.09 18.17 5.87
CA GLY A 45 4.15 18.36 6.86
C GLY A 45 3.89 19.49 7.86
N PHE A 46 3.28 20.60 7.44
CA PHE A 46 2.86 21.67 8.35
C PHE A 46 1.71 21.19 9.24
N GLN A 47 0.66 20.64 8.65
CA GLN A 47 -0.53 20.17 9.36
C GLN A 47 -0.17 19.12 10.42
N LEU A 48 0.61 18.10 10.05
CA LEU A 48 1.05 17.06 10.98
C LEU A 48 1.89 17.63 12.12
N SER A 49 2.85 18.50 11.84
CA SER A 49 3.74 19.06 12.88
C SER A 49 2.95 19.87 13.91
N PHE A 50 2.06 20.76 13.45
CA PHE A 50 1.27 21.61 14.34
C PHE A 50 0.19 20.84 15.08
N ALA A 51 -0.47 19.87 14.42
CA ALA A 51 -1.45 19.01 15.07
C ALA A 51 -0.83 18.14 16.16
N VAL A 52 0.33 17.52 15.90
CA VAL A 52 1.04 16.69 16.88
C VAL A 52 1.51 17.52 18.07
N VAL A 53 2.17 18.66 17.84
CA VAL A 53 2.65 19.51 18.94
C VAL A 53 1.48 20.08 19.74
N GLY A 54 0.42 20.53 19.08
CA GLY A 54 -0.81 20.99 19.74
C GLY A 54 -1.45 19.89 20.58
N ALA A 55 -1.55 18.68 20.05
CA ALA A 55 -2.09 17.53 20.77
C ALA A 55 -1.23 17.14 21.98
N ILE A 56 0.11 17.16 21.86
CA ILE A 56 1.01 16.93 23.00
C ILE A 56 0.75 17.96 24.09
N VAL A 57 0.68 19.26 23.75
CA VAL A 57 0.47 20.33 24.72
C VAL A 57 -0.89 20.24 25.41
N LEU A 58 -1.94 19.85 24.68
CA LEU A 58 -3.31 19.78 25.21
C LEU A 58 -3.62 18.46 25.94
N LEU A 59 -3.07 17.34 25.47
CA LEU A 59 -3.47 15.99 25.90
C LEU A 59 -2.43 15.30 26.77
N ALA A 60 -1.14 15.64 26.71
CA ALA A 60 -0.12 14.93 27.50
C ALA A 60 -0.33 15.12 29.00
N ASP A 61 -0.53 16.35 29.50
CA ASP A 61 -0.72 16.55 30.94
C ASP A 61 -1.96 15.83 31.50
N PRO A 62 -3.17 15.98 30.89
CA PRO A 62 -4.35 15.23 31.34
C PRO A 62 -4.18 13.70 31.30
N THR A 63 -3.59 13.18 30.22
CA THR A 63 -3.41 11.73 30.06
C THR A 63 -2.34 11.18 31.01
N SER A 64 -1.27 11.93 31.27
CA SER A 64 -0.24 11.54 32.24
C SER A 64 -0.79 11.51 33.66
N GLY A 65 -1.64 12.47 34.04
CA GLY A 65 -2.30 12.49 35.34
C GLY A 65 -3.29 11.34 35.52
N PHE A 66 -3.95 10.89 34.45
CA PHE A 66 -4.78 9.69 34.48
C PHE A 66 -3.94 8.42 34.62
N LEU A 67 -2.89 8.26 33.82
CA LEU A 67 -2.02 7.09 33.81
C LEU A 67 -1.20 6.93 35.11
N GLN A 68 -0.70 8.02 35.67
CA GLN A 68 0.08 8.01 36.91
C GLN A 68 -0.74 7.58 38.13
N ARG A 69 -2.09 7.64 38.09
CA ARG A 69 -2.93 7.07 39.17
C ARG A 69 -2.63 5.60 39.43
N TRP A 70 -2.09 4.90 38.43
CA TRP A 70 -1.74 3.49 38.51
C TRP A 70 -0.28 3.26 38.96
N SER A 71 0.56 4.30 38.98
CA SER A 71 1.98 4.24 39.39
C SER A 71 2.26 4.81 40.78
N VAL A 72 1.34 5.64 41.29
CA VAL A 72 1.56 6.40 42.52
C VAL A 72 1.83 5.44 43.69
N PRO A 73 2.99 5.54 44.37
CA PRO A 73 3.18 4.86 45.65
C PRO A 73 2.06 5.25 46.60
N ASP A 74 1.61 4.31 47.42
CA ASP A 74 0.59 4.50 48.45
C ASP A 74 0.61 5.96 49.00
N PRO A 75 -0.49 6.73 48.87
CA PRO A 75 -0.56 8.14 49.27
C PRO A 75 -0.04 8.41 50.69
N PHE A 76 -0.03 7.38 51.53
CA PHE A 76 0.41 7.41 52.92
C PHE A 76 1.91 7.10 53.12
N LEU A 77 2.69 6.83 52.07
CA LEU A 77 4.13 6.54 52.15
C LEU A 77 4.98 7.78 51.86
N PRO A 78 5.67 8.37 52.86
CA PRO A 78 6.56 9.50 52.65
C PRO A 78 7.67 9.17 51.63
N ARG A 79 7.84 10.00 50.60
CA ARG A 79 8.88 9.83 49.56
C ARG A 79 10.30 9.68 50.12
N ALA A 80 10.55 10.18 51.34
CA ALA A 80 11.81 10.06 52.06
C ALA A 80 12.14 8.63 52.55
N LEU A 81 11.13 7.75 52.69
CA LEU A 81 11.27 6.37 53.16
C LEU A 81 11.47 5.35 52.04
N VAL A 82 11.25 5.73 50.78
CA VAL A 82 11.46 4.86 49.62
C VAL A 82 12.97 4.79 49.32
N ARG A 83 13.66 3.82 49.92
CA ARG A 83 15.10 3.57 49.69
C ARG A 83 15.32 2.34 48.80
N GLY A 84 16.42 2.36 48.05
CA GLY A 84 16.89 1.23 47.26
C GLY A 84 16.07 0.95 45.99
N PRO A 85 15.86 -0.33 45.61
CA PRO A 85 15.32 -0.72 44.30
C PRO A 85 13.90 -0.21 44.03
N ARG A 86 13.09 0.01 45.08
CA ARG A 86 11.73 0.58 44.94
C ARG A 86 11.73 2.02 44.42
N ARG A 87 12.77 2.82 44.74
CA ARG A 87 12.90 4.19 44.25
C ARG A 87 13.20 4.22 42.76
N LEU A 88 14.10 3.35 42.31
CA LEU A 88 14.41 3.18 40.89
C LEU A 88 13.17 2.73 40.13
N MET A 89 12.44 1.74 40.67
CA MET A 89 11.23 1.21 40.07
C MET A 89 10.15 2.29 39.88
N HIS A 90 9.89 3.13 40.89
CA HIS A 90 8.93 4.24 40.76
C HIS A 90 9.41 5.32 39.78
N ALA A 91 10.70 5.67 39.78
CA ALA A 91 11.23 6.61 38.81
C ALA A 91 11.08 6.09 37.37
N SER A 92 11.30 4.79 37.15
CA SER A 92 11.09 4.13 35.87
C SER A 92 9.62 4.11 35.45
N PHE A 93 8.70 3.81 36.38
CA PHE A 93 7.26 3.84 36.08
C PHE A 93 6.77 5.27 35.77
N ASP A 94 7.15 6.26 36.57
CA ASP A 94 6.77 7.64 36.32
C ASP A 94 7.30 8.15 34.98
N TRP A 95 8.54 7.78 34.63
CA TRP A 95 9.09 8.05 33.29
C TRP A 95 8.27 7.36 32.21
N LEU A 96 7.95 6.08 32.37
CA LEU A 96 7.19 5.29 31.40
C LEU A 96 5.79 5.86 31.15
N PHE A 97 5.06 6.25 32.20
CA PHE A 97 3.72 6.82 32.06
C PHE A 97 3.74 8.22 31.47
N ARG A 98 4.75 9.04 31.76
CA ARG A 98 4.95 10.35 31.11
C ARG A 98 5.28 10.18 29.62
N ALA A 99 6.24 9.32 29.29
CA ALA A 99 6.63 9.05 27.92
C ALA A 99 5.48 8.41 27.11
N GLY A 100 4.74 7.49 27.72
CA GLY A 100 3.55 6.86 27.15
C GLY A 100 2.43 7.86 26.89
N SER A 101 2.21 8.79 27.81
CA SER A 101 1.25 9.89 27.63
C SER A 101 1.62 10.81 26.47
N VAL A 102 2.88 11.25 26.37
CA VAL A 102 3.35 12.05 25.23
C VAL A 102 3.18 11.29 23.91
N SER A 103 3.52 10.00 23.91
CA SER A 103 3.38 9.15 22.72
C SER A 103 1.93 8.95 22.31
N LEU A 104 1.02 8.77 23.28
CA LEU A 104 -0.42 8.68 23.05
C LEU A 104 -1.00 9.98 22.50
N ALA A 105 -0.63 11.12 23.09
CA ALA A 105 -1.06 12.43 22.63
C ALA A 105 -0.57 12.72 21.20
N ALA A 106 0.70 12.40 20.90
CA ALA A 106 1.25 12.54 19.56
C ALA A 106 0.52 11.66 18.54
N TRP A 107 0.29 10.38 18.88
CA TRP A 107 -0.43 9.45 18.02
C TRP A 107 -1.86 9.94 17.76
N ALA A 108 -2.61 10.29 18.80
CA ALA A 108 -3.98 10.80 18.69
C ALA A 108 -4.06 12.09 17.86
N GLY A 109 -3.09 13.00 18.01
CA GLY A 109 -3.02 14.23 17.21
C GLY A 109 -2.71 14.00 15.74
N SER A 110 -1.86 13.01 15.44
CA SER A 110 -1.50 12.67 14.05
C SER A 110 -2.52 11.79 13.34
N LEU A 111 -3.27 10.96 14.08
CA LEU A 111 -4.10 9.89 13.52
C LEU A 111 -5.13 10.38 12.50
N PRO A 112 -5.92 11.46 12.72
CA PRO A 112 -6.91 11.91 11.73
C PRO A 112 -6.26 12.32 10.41
N LEU A 113 -5.10 12.99 10.47
CA LEU A 113 -4.37 13.42 9.28
C LEU A 113 -3.70 12.24 8.58
N ILE A 114 -3.11 11.31 9.32
CA ILE A 114 -2.51 10.12 8.72
C ILE A 114 -3.58 9.25 8.05
N LEU A 115 -4.73 9.08 8.69
CA LEU A 115 -5.85 8.35 8.12
C LEU A 115 -6.38 9.03 6.84
N TRP A 116 -6.50 10.36 6.85
CA TRP A 116 -6.99 11.14 5.71
C TRP A 116 -6.04 11.13 4.51
N TYR A 117 -4.74 11.33 4.73
CA TYR A 117 -3.77 11.47 3.64
C TYR A 117 -3.14 10.16 3.20
N PHE A 118 -2.93 9.23 4.13
CA PHE A 118 -2.15 8.01 3.90
C PHE A 118 -2.95 6.73 4.09
N HIS A 119 -4.23 6.81 4.45
CA HIS A 119 -5.08 5.63 4.59
C HIS A 119 -4.46 4.57 5.54
N LEU A 120 -3.78 5.04 6.59
CA LEU A 120 -2.92 4.21 7.42
C LEU A 120 -3.20 4.45 8.91
N VAL A 121 -3.18 3.38 9.69
CA VAL A 121 -3.22 3.42 11.15
C VAL A 121 -2.01 2.66 11.67
N THR A 122 -1.18 3.29 12.49
CA THR A 122 0.09 2.71 12.99
C THR A 122 0.12 2.61 14.52
N PRO A 123 -0.61 1.67 15.16
CA PRO A 123 -0.61 1.55 16.62
C PRO A 123 0.78 1.28 17.20
N ILE A 124 1.66 0.62 16.44
CA ILE A 124 3.03 0.35 16.88
C ILE A 124 3.85 1.63 17.12
N SER A 125 3.46 2.75 16.49
CA SER A 125 4.12 4.04 16.68
C SER A 125 4.07 4.51 18.14
N LEU A 126 3.03 4.11 18.91
CA LEU A 126 2.96 4.38 20.34
C LEU A 126 4.19 3.85 21.06
N PHE A 127 4.56 2.60 20.80
CA PHE A 127 5.71 1.94 21.42
C PHE A 127 7.03 2.38 20.80
N ALA A 128 7.08 2.54 19.48
CA ALA A 128 8.28 3.02 18.79
C ALA A 128 8.69 4.42 19.30
N ASN A 129 7.72 5.31 19.55
CA ASN A 129 7.98 6.66 20.03
C ASN A 129 8.60 6.70 21.44
N LEU A 130 8.33 5.71 22.31
CA LEU A 130 8.99 5.61 23.62
C LEU A 130 10.52 5.45 23.51
N VAL A 131 11.00 4.87 22.41
CA VAL A 131 12.42 4.61 22.17
C VAL A 131 13.02 5.62 21.21
N VAL A 132 12.32 5.92 20.11
CA VAL A 132 12.81 6.78 19.04
C VAL A 132 12.90 8.24 19.47
N VAL A 133 11.91 8.76 20.21
CA VAL A 133 11.88 10.19 20.59
C VAL A 133 13.06 10.56 21.51
N PRO A 134 13.40 9.79 22.57
CA PRO A 134 14.61 10.06 23.36
C PRO A 134 15.90 10.04 22.55
N ILE A 135 16.05 9.09 21.61
CA ILE A 135 17.26 9.03 20.77
C ILE A 135 17.30 10.22 19.82
N ALA A 136 16.17 10.61 19.23
CA ALA A 136 16.06 11.78 18.36
C ALA A 136 16.45 13.09 19.08
N PHE A 137 16.18 13.22 20.37
CA PHE A 137 16.67 14.33 21.19
C PHE A 137 18.21 14.40 21.20
N PHE A 138 18.88 13.27 21.42
CA PHE A 138 20.35 13.22 21.40
C PHE A 138 20.94 13.47 20.01
N VAL A 139 20.30 12.95 18.96
CA VAL A 139 20.65 13.26 17.55
C VAL A 139 20.64 14.78 17.33
N LEU A 140 19.56 15.45 17.73
CA LEU A 140 19.45 16.91 17.59
C LEU A 140 20.49 17.66 18.44
N ALA A 141 20.68 17.25 19.69
CA ALA A 141 21.64 17.88 20.60
C ALA A 141 23.09 17.77 20.09
N ILE A 142 23.50 16.60 19.61
CA ILE A 142 24.84 16.36 19.05
C ILE A 142 25.01 17.12 17.73
N ALA A 143 23.97 17.19 16.89
CA ALA A 143 24.00 17.98 15.67
C ALA A 143 24.21 19.48 15.96
N LEU A 144 23.51 20.04 16.95
CA LEU A 144 23.72 21.43 17.38
C LEU A 144 25.13 21.65 17.94
N LEU A 145 25.63 20.71 18.75
CA LEU A 145 26.99 20.78 19.30
C LEU A 145 28.05 20.70 18.21
N SER A 146 27.83 19.92 17.15
CA SER A 146 28.69 19.85 15.96
C SER A 146 28.78 21.20 15.26
N ILE A 147 27.65 21.88 15.04
CA ILE A 147 27.62 23.22 14.43
C ILE A 147 28.40 24.23 15.26
N LEU A 148 28.23 24.22 16.59
CA LEU A 148 28.94 25.11 17.50
C LEU A 148 30.45 24.80 17.60
N ALA A 149 30.83 23.53 17.51
CA ALA A 149 32.22 23.10 17.57
C ALA A 149 32.98 23.35 16.26
N THR A 150 32.29 23.37 15.12
CA THR A 150 32.90 23.53 13.78
C THR A 150 33.87 24.72 13.67
N PRO A 151 33.52 25.95 14.10
CA PRO A 151 34.44 27.10 14.00
C PRO A 151 35.62 27.05 14.99
N LEU A 152 35.50 26.30 16.10
CA LEU A 152 36.50 26.28 17.18
C LEU A 152 37.46 25.10 17.05
N LEU A 153 36.93 23.91 16.78
CA LEU A 153 37.63 22.62 16.81
C LEU A 153 37.06 21.70 15.71
N PRO A 154 37.52 21.83 14.44
CA PRO A 154 36.97 21.06 13.33
C PRO A 154 37.02 19.53 13.51
N TRP A 155 38.08 19.02 14.14
CA TRP A 155 38.21 17.58 14.41
C TRP A 155 37.15 17.06 15.39
N LEU A 156 36.73 17.91 16.35
CA LEU A 156 35.70 17.55 17.33
C LEU A 156 34.32 17.50 16.66
N ALA A 157 34.05 18.36 15.68
CA ALA A 157 32.84 18.29 14.87
C ALA A 157 32.75 16.96 14.08
N VAL A 158 33.87 16.41 13.60
CA VAL A 158 33.90 15.09 12.95
C VAL A 158 33.47 13.98 13.92
N VAL A 159 33.94 14.02 15.18
CA VAL A 159 33.52 13.06 16.21
C VAL A 159 32.01 13.15 16.47
N PHE A 160 31.48 14.37 16.61
CA PHE A 160 30.04 14.57 16.78
C PHE A 160 29.23 14.12 15.57
N ASN A 161 29.70 14.36 14.34
CA ASN A 161 29.01 13.91 13.14
C ASN A 161 28.99 12.38 13.02
N ASN A 162 30.08 11.70 13.38
CA ASN A 162 30.12 10.22 13.41
C ASN A 162 29.19 9.64 14.48
N ALA A 163 29.16 10.25 15.69
CA ALA A 163 28.22 9.86 16.73
C ALA A 163 26.77 10.07 16.30
N ASN A 164 26.49 11.21 15.64
CA ASN A 164 25.18 11.53 15.11
C ASN A 164 24.74 10.55 14.01
N TRP A 165 25.66 10.18 13.10
CA TRP A 165 25.43 9.15 12.09
C TRP A 165 25.08 7.81 12.74
N ALA A 166 25.85 7.35 13.73
CA ALA A 166 25.59 6.09 14.43
C ALA A 166 24.21 6.08 15.12
N LEU A 167 23.82 7.17 15.79
CA LEU A 167 22.50 7.31 16.40
C LEU A 167 21.38 7.35 15.36
N ALA A 168 21.57 8.06 14.24
CA ALA A 168 20.59 8.09 13.16
C ALA A 168 20.37 6.71 12.54
N THR A 169 21.46 5.95 12.30
CA THR A 169 21.40 4.56 11.83
C THR A 169 20.68 3.66 12.83
N LEU A 170 20.94 3.84 14.13
CA LEU A 170 20.23 3.11 15.19
C LEU A 170 18.72 3.40 15.15
N VAL A 171 18.33 4.67 15.00
CA VAL A 171 16.90 5.06 14.87
C VAL A 171 16.27 4.37 13.67
N ILE A 172 16.91 4.41 12.50
CA ILE A 172 16.40 3.76 11.28
C ILE A 172 16.23 2.26 11.51
N GLY A 173 17.21 1.59 12.14
CA GLY A 173 17.14 0.17 12.47
C GLY A 173 15.98 -0.17 13.42
N ILE A 174 15.77 0.64 14.46
CA ILE A 174 14.65 0.48 15.39
C ILE A 174 13.30 0.67 14.69
N VAL A 175 13.18 1.69 13.84
CA VAL A 175 11.95 1.94 13.06
C VAL A 175 11.66 0.75 12.14
N HIS A 176 12.66 0.19 11.46
CA HIS A 176 12.48 -1.00 10.62
C HIS A 176 12.06 -2.22 11.44
N LEU A 177 12.66 -2.43 12.61
CA LEU A 177 12.30 -3.51 13.52
C LEU A 177 10.82 -3.42 13.94
N PHE A 178 10.36 -2.22 14.32
CA PHE A 178 8.96 -2.00 14.70
C PHE A 178 8.00 -2.09 13.50
N ALA A 179 8.43 -1.67 12.31
CA ALA A 179 7.62 -1.76 11.09
C ALA A 179 7.34 -3.22 10.68
N GLN A 180 8.24 -4.15 11.01
CA GLN A 180 8.10 -5.59 10.74
C GLN A 180 7.18 -6.31 11.73
N VAL A 181 6.73 -5.65 12.81
CA VAL A 181 5.83 -6.28 13.79
C VAL A 181 4.49 -6.60 13.09
N PRO A 182 4.05 -7.87 13.06
CA PRO A 182 2.78 -8.24 12.43
C PRO A 182 1.61 -7.49 13.08
N GLY A 183 0.81 -6.80 12.26
CA GLY A 183 -0.29 -5.96 12.76
C GLY A 183 0.18 -4.67 13.46
N GLY A 184 1.43 -4.26 13.28
CA GLY A 184 1.93 -2.98 13.78
C GLY A 184 1.34 -1.76 13.05
N HIS A 185 0.86 -1.98 11.82
CA HIS A 185 0.15 -1.00 11.01
C HIS A 185 -0.96 -1.67 10.20
N PHE A 186 -1.97 -0.90 9.83
CA PHE A 186 -3.10 -1.33 9.02
C PHE A 186 -3.48 -0.25 8.02
N TYR A 187 -3.68 -0.66 6.78
CA TYR A 187 -4.26 0.16 5.73
C TYR A 187 -5.78 0.20 5.88
N VAL A 188 -6.40 1.35 5.69
CA VAL A 188 -7.84 1.57 5.83
C VAL A 188 -8.37 2.21 4.56
N GLY A 189 -9.30 1.51 3.91
CA GLY A 189 -9.89 1.99 2.67
C GLY A 189 -10.65 3.32 2.84
N PRO A 190 -11.04 3.96 1.73
CA PRO A 190 -11.74 5.23 1.78
C PRO A 190 -13.10 5.11 2.49
N LEU A 191 -13.44 6.11 3.31
CA LEU A 191 -14.64 6.09 4.17
C LEU A 191 -15.97 6.12 3.37
N HIS A 192 -15.91 6.47 2.08
CA HIS A 192 -17.08 6.76 1.23
C HIS A 192 -17.46 5.62 0.27
N TRP A 193 -16.91 4.41 0.42
CA TRP A 193 -17.39 3.28 -0.39
C TRP A 193 -18.79 2.86 0.08
N PRO A 194 -19.77 2.62 -0.82
CA PRO A 194 -21.10 2.22 -0.40
C PRO A 194 -21.03 0.84 0.25
N ASP A 195 -21.71 0.70 1.40
CA ASP A 195 -21.67 -0.46 2.30
C ASP A 195 -22.18 -1.79 1.69
N LYS A 196 -22.62 -1.82 0.42
CA LYS A 196 -23.29 -2.98 -0.20
C LYS A 196 -22.89 -3.23 -1.66
N LEU A 197 -21.58 -3.30 -1.95
CA LEU A 197 -21.11 -3.85 -3.23
C LEU A 197 -20.94 -5.38 -3.11
N ILE A 198 -21.59 -6.15 -4.00
CA ILE A 198 -21.45 -7.62 -4.07
C ILE A 198 -20.04 -7.99 -4.55
N ALA A 199 -19.56 -7.25 -5.55
CA ALA A 199 -18.20 -7.29 -6.03
C ALA A 199 -17.76 -5.89 -6.49
N HIS A 200 -16.46 -5.65 -6.40
CA HIS A 200 -15.82 -4.45 -6.92
C HIS A 200 -14.59 -4.86 -7.71
N VAL A 201 -14.54 -4.46 -8.98
CA VAL A 201 -13.45 -4.76 -9.90
C VAL A 201 -12.72 -3.44 -10.19
N THR A 202 -11.41 -3.40 -9.96
CA THR A 202 -10.56 -2.29 -10.36
C THR A 202 -9.54 -2.77 -11.35
N VAL A 203 -9.68 -2.33 -12.60
CA VAL A 203 -8.67 -2.50 -13.64
C VAL A 203 -7.66 -1.38 -13.47
N LEU A 204 -6.41 -1.72 -13.18
CA LEU A 204 -5.37 -0.73 -12.93
C LEU A 204 -4.75 -0.28 -14.26
N ASP A 205 -4.67 1.03 -14.41
CA ASP A 205 -3.93 1.65 -15.49
C ASP A 205 -2.43 1.61 -15.15
N LEU A 206 -1.70 0.72 -15.82
CA LEU A 206 -0.26 0.57 -15.67
C LEU A 206 0.54 1.17 -16.84
N GLY A 207 -0.14 1.71 -17.86
CA GLY A 207 0.40 1.99 -19.19
C GLY A 207 0.85 0.74 -19.98
N ALA A 208 1.33 -0.29 -19.29
CA ALA A 208 1.91 -1.51 -19.84
C ALA A 208 1.55 -2.75 -19.03
N GLY A 209 1.02 -3.78 -19.71
CA GLY A 209 0.55 -5.03 -19.11
C GLY A 209 -0.78 -4.89 -18.38
N GLY A 210 -1.03 -5.80 -17.45
CA GLY A 210 -2.28 -5.89 -16.71
C GLY A 210 -2.12 -6.11 -15.21
N ALA A 211 -3.02 -5.50 -14.45
CA ALA A 211 -3.32 -5.90 -13.08
C ALA A 211 -4.79 -5.55 -12.79
N VAL A 212 -5.54 -6.52 -12.28
CA VAL A 212 -6.95 -6.33 -11.92
C VAL A 212 -7.19 -6.80 -10.50
N HIS A 213 -7.67 -5.89 -9.66
CA HIS A 213 -8.07 -6.21 -8.30
C HIS A 213 -9.57 -6.47 -8.22
N LEU A 214 -9.94 -7.65 -7.74
CA LEU A 214 -11.32 -8.06 -7.52
C LEU A 214 -11.57 -8.26 -6.03
N ARG A 215 -12.43 -7.42 -5.47
CA ARG A 215 -12.94 -7.56 -4.11
C ARG A 215 -14.34 -8.13 -4.14
N THR A 216 -14.58 -9.26 -3.49
CA THR A 216 -15.91 -9.87 -3.42
C THR A 216 -16.07 -10.77 -2.20
N GLY A 217 -17.25 -10.78 -1.57
CA GLY A 217 -17.53 -11.62 -0.39
C GLY A 217 -16.53 -11.47 0.75
N GLY A 218 -15.94 -10.27 0.92
CA GLY A 218 -14.91 -9.98 1.92
C GLY A 218 -13.49 -10.47 1.55
N THR A 219 -13.30 -11.09 0.38
CA THR A 219 -12.00 -11.56 -0.12
C THR A 219 -11.41 -10.58 -1.13
N ASN A 220 -10.08 -10.53 -1.21
CA ASN A 220 -9.34 -9.74 -2.19
C ASN A 220 -8.50 -10.65 -3.09
N TRP A 221 -8.75 -10.57 -4.39
CA TRP A 221 -8.04 -11.31 -5.42
C TRP A 221 -7.36 -10.35 -6.38
N LEU A 222 -6.13 -10.67 -6.76
CA LEU A 222 -5.39 -9.93 -7.77
C LEU A 222 -5.16 -10.83 -8.99
N PHE A 223 -5.52 -10.35 -10.18
CA PHE A 223 -5.22 -11.00 -11.47
C PHE A 223 -4.08 -10.22 -12.10
N ASP A 224 -2.91 -10.84 -12.16
CA ASP A 224 -1.63 -10.22 -12.52
C ASP A 224 -1.24 -9.03 -11.63
N CYS A 225 0.02 -8.62 -11.66
CA CYS A 225 0.57 -7.60 -10.77
C CYS A 225 1.39 -6.52 -11.48
N GLY A 226 1.37 -6.51 -12.81
CA GLY A 226 2.21 -5.58 -13.57
C GLY A 226 3.68 -5.99 -13.64
N SER A 227 4.47 -5.11 -14.24
CA SER A 227 5.93 -5.12 -14.11
C SER A 227 6.40 -4.83 -12.68
N GLU A 228 7.67 -5.10 -12.36
CA GLU A 228 8.26 -4.72 -11.06
C GLU A 228 8.05 -3.24 -10.71
N ARG A 229 8.24 -2.36 -11.69
CA ARG A 229 8.05 -0.92 -11.52
C ARG A 229 6.58 -0.56 -11.33
N SER A 230 5.70 -1.11 -12.16
CA SER A 230 4.26 -0.87 -12.10
C SER A 230 3.68 -1.34 -10.77
N TYR A 231 4.16 -2.48 -10.24
CA TYR A 231 3.78 -2.96 -8.93
C TYR A 231 4.14 -1.96 -7.83
N GLN A 232 5.40 -1.52 -7.79
CA GLN A 232 5.88 -0.60 -6.76
C GLN A 232 5.19 0.77 -6.80
N GLN A 233 4.92 1.30 -7.99
CA GLN A 233 4.45 2.67 -8.16
C GLN A 233 2.93 2.82 -8.19
N VAL A 234 2.22 1.80 -8.66
CA VAL A 234 0.77 1.86 -8.90
C VAL A 234 0.03 0.81 -8.11
N VAL A 235 0.35 -0.48 -8.32
CA VAL A 235 -0.46 -1.58 -7.74
C VAL A 235 -0.36 -1.58 -6.22
N ARG A 236 0.85 -1.50 -5.67
CA ARG A 236 1.09 -1.49 -4.23
C ARG A 236 0.41 -0.29 -3.56
N GLU A 237 0.62 0.91 -4.12
CA GLU A 237 0.04 2.14 -3.60
C GLU A 237 -1.49 2.13 -3.67
N TYR A 238 -2.06 1.58 -4.76
CA TYR A 238 -3.50 1.36 -4.86
C TYR A 238 -4.01 0.37 -3.80
N LEU A 239 -3.34 -0.77 -3.60
CA LEU A 239 -3.75 -1.76 -2.60
C LEU A 239 -3.72 -1.17 -1.19
N HIS A 240 -2.71 -0.35 -0.88
CA HIS A 240 -2.63 0.42 0.35
C HIS A 240 -3.78 1.42 0.49
N TRP A 241 -4.03 2.24 -0.53
CA TRP A 241 -5.16 3.18 -0.56
C TRP A 241 -6.51 2.47 -0.42
N ALA A 242 -6.68 1.30 -1.04
CA ALA A 242 -7.89 0.49 -0.97
C ALA A 242 -8.08 -0.22 0.39
N GLY A 243 -7.11 -0.13 1.31
CA GLY A 243 -7.17 -0.77 2.62
C GLY A 243 -6.91 -2.27 2.59
N VAL A 244 -6.22 -2.77 1.58
CA VAL A 244 -5.93 -4.19 1.40
C VAL A 244 -4.73 -4.59 2.25
N ASN A 245 -5.02 -5.17 3.42
CA ASN A 245 -4.00 -5.70 4.34
C ASN A 245 -3.70 -7.20 4.10
N ARG A 246 -4.53 -7.86 3.29
CA ARG A 246 -4.41 -9.27 2.95
C ARG A 246 -4.98 -9.50 1.56
N LEU A 247 -4.19 -10.17 0.73
CA LEU A 247 -4.66 -10.81 -0.49
C LEU A 247 -4.98 -12.28 -0.20
N ASP A 248 -6.17 -12.71 -0.59
CA ASP A 248 -6.61 -14.10 -0.47
C ASP A 248 -6.09 -14.95 -1.63
N GLY A 249 -5.97 -14.36 -2.81
CA GLY A 249 -5.36 -15.03 -3.95
C GLY A 249 -4.76 -14.11 -5.00
N LEU A 250 -3.80 -14.66 -5.72
CA LEU A 250 -3.11 -14.09 -6.87
C LEU A 250 -3.26 -15.06 -8.03
N VAL A 251 -3.82 -14.59 -9.15
CA VAL A 251 -3.92 -15.35 -10.39
C VAL A 251 -2.88 -14.81 -11.36
N LEU A 252 -2.00 -15.69 -11.86
CA LEU A 252 -0.99 -15.37 -12.86
C LEU A 252 -1.47 -15.89 -14.20
N THR A 253 -1.74 -14.98 -15.13
CA THR A 253 -2.44 -15.33 -16.37
C THR A 253 -1.52 -15.97 -17.39
N HIS A 254 -0.30 -15.46 -17.57
CA HIS A 254 0.70 -15.98 -18.51
C HIS A 254 2.10 -15.46 -18.18
N GLY A 255 3.10 -15.94 -18.94
CA GLY A 255 4.53 -15.69 -18.73
C GLY A 255 5.08 -14.31 -19.07
N ASP A 256 4.29 -13.23 -19.18
CA ASP A 256 4.79 -11.90 -19.56
C ASP A 256 5.36 -11.10 -18.36
N ALA A 257 6.50 -10.44 -18.59
CA ALA A 257 7.16 -9.51 -17.66
C ALA A 257 6.25 -8.41 -17.12
N LEU A 258 5.34 -7.92 -17.95
CA LEU A 258 4.42 -6.83 -17.68
C LEU A 258 3.20 -7.30 -16.89
N HIS A 259 3.06 -8.59 -16.63
CA HIS A 259 1.99 -9.18 -15.81
C HIS A 259 2.53 -9.80 -14.51
N LEU A 260 3.66 -10.51 -14.58
CA LEU A 260 4.22 -11.24 -13.43
C LEU A 260 5.51 -10.62 -12.86
N GLY A 261 6.00 -9.51 -13.40
CA GLY A 261 7.26 -8.89 -13.00
C GLY A 261 7.30 -8.45 -11.54
N GLY A 262 6.15 -8.04 -10.98
CA GLY A 262 6.01 -7.59 -9.59
C GLY A 262 5.78 -8.69 -8.54
N VAL A 263 5.69 -9.97 -8.93
CA VAL A 263 5.25 -11.03 -8.02
C VAL A 263 6.22 -11.22 -6.85
N ALA A 264 7.52 -11.03 -7.08
CA ALA A 264 8.52 -11.21 -6.02
C ALA A 264 8.28 -10.23 -4.86
N GLN A 265 8.05 -8.95 -5.17
CA GLN A 265 7.75 -7.91 -4.19
C GLN A 265 6.36 -8.12 -3.58
N LEU A 266 5.39 -8.56 -4.38
CA LEU A 266 4.05 -8.89 -3.88
C LEU A 266 4.08 -10.00 -2.83
N LEU A 267 4.90 -11.03 -3.02
CA LEU A 267 5.06 -12.12 -2.03
C LEU A 267 5.78 -11.65 -0.75
N ASP A 268 6.53 -10.55 -0.79
CA ASP A 268 7.09 -9.92 0.41
C ASP A 268 6.03 -9.14 1.18
N ASP A 269 5.16 -8.42 0.46
CA ASP A 269 4.05 -7.66 1.04
C ASP A 269 2.92 -8.57 1.55
N PHE A 270 2.63 -9.68 0.85
CA PHE A 270 1.55 -10.62 1.13
C PHE A 270 2.04 -12.07 1.18
N PRO A 271 2.80 -12.46 2.23
CA PRO A 271 3.48 -13.76 2.29
C PRO A 271 2.56 -14.99 2.39
N ARG A 272 1.25 -14.79 2.60
CA ARG A 272 0.24 -15.86 2.76
C ARG A 272 -0.76 -15.91 1.61
N VAL A 273 -0.49 -15.21 0.50
CA VAL A 273 -1.37 -15.22 -0.66
C VAL A 273 -1.41 -16.60 -1.30
N ARG A 274 -2.60 -17.08 -1.68
CA ARG A 274 -2.74 -18.29 -2.50
C ARG A 274 -2.37 -17.96 -3.93
N VAL A 275 -1.44 -18.70 -4.53
CA VAL A 275 -1.02 -18.46 -5.92
C VAL A 275 -1.72 -19.47 -6.83
N VAL A 276 -2.42 -18.96 -7.85
CA VAL A 276 -2.93 -19.72 -8.99
C VAL A 276 -2.08 -19.36 -10.18
N ASP A 277 -1.52 -20.37 -10.83
CA ASP A 277 -0.53 -20.18 -11.89
C ASP A 277 -0.92 -20.98 -13.12
N ASN A 278 -0.62 -20.43 -14.29
CA ASN A 278 -1.04 -21.02 -15.55
C ASN A 278 -0.18 -22.26 -15.86
N PRO A 279 -0.79 -23.46 -16.02
CA PRO A 279 -0.04 -24.66 -16.37
C PRO A 279 0.43 -24.70 -17.83
N ALA A 280 -0.01 -23.75 -18.67
CA ALA A 280 0.43 -23.68 -20.04
C ALA A 280 1.95 -23.58 -20.13
N PRO A 281 2.58 -24.33 -21.06
CA PRO A 281 3.99 -24.14 -21.34
C PRO A 281 4.24 -22.72 -21.83
N ASP A 282 5.42 -22.18 -21.52
CA ASP A 282 5.93 -20.95 -22.13
C ASP A 282 7.46 -20.93 -22.12
N ARG A 283 8.06 -19.99 -22.86
CA ARG A 283 9.53 -19.81 -22.92
C ARG A 283 10.05 -18.71 -22.00
N SER A 284 9.19 -18.12 -21.16
CA SER A 284 9.50 -16.95 -20.37
C SER A 284 10.63 -17.22 -19.38
N THR A 285 11.64 -16.35 -19.44
CA THR A 285 12.75 -16.38 -18.47
C THR A 285 12.29 -15.92 -17.10
N ILE A 286 11.32 -14.99 -17.05
CA ILE A 286 10.79 -14.41 -15.82
C ILE A 286 9.87 -15.43 -15.15
N HIS A 287 9.00 -16.12 -15.88
CA HIS A 287 8.18 -17.17 -15.31
C HIS A 287 9.06 -18.31 -14.74
N ARG A 288 10.10 -18.75 -15.46
CA ARG A 288 11.08 -19.72 -14.92
C ARG A 288 11.82 -19.22 -13.67
N ARG A 289 12.06 -17.91 -13.54
CA ARG A 289 12.62 -17.32 -12.31
C ARG A 289 11.61 -17.33 -11.18
N LEU A 290 10.35 -17.00 -11.46
CA LEU A 290 9.26 -17.03 -10.51
C LEU A 290 9.03 -18.45 -9.97
N GLN A 291 8.98 -19.46 -10.83
CA GLN A 291 8.86 -20.87 -10.41
C GLN A 291 9.96 -21.29 -9.43
N ARG A 292 11.20 -20.83 -9.65
CA ARG A 292 12.31 -21.07 -8.70
C ARG A 292 12.08 -20.36 -7.37
N LEU A 293 11.60 -19.12 -7.39
CA LEU A 293 11.28 -18.35 -6.19
C LEU A 293 10.17 -19.03 -5.37
N LEU A 294 9.09 -19.47 -6.02
CA LEU A 294 7.98 -20.15 -5.38
C LEU A 294 8.45 -21.45 -4.70
N ARG A 295 9.28 -22.25 -5.41
CA ARG A 295 9.92 -23.45 -4.83
C ARG A 295 10.82 -23.13 -3.63
N GLN A 296 11.62 -22.07 -3.70
CA GLN A 296 12.48 -21.64 -2.59
C GLN A 296 11.68 -21.22 -1.35
N ARG A 297 10.51 -20.58 -1.55
CA ARG A 297 9.60 -20.19 -0.47
C ARG A 297 8.67 -21.32 -0.02
N GLY A 298 8.75 -22.51 -0.63
CA GLY A 298 7.85 -23.62 -0.33
C GLY A 298 6.39 -23.37 -0.75
N ILE A 299 6.16 -22.43 -1.65
CA ILE A 299 4.83 -22.10 -2.19
C ILE A 299 4.57 -23.05 -3.36
N LYS A 300 3.47 -23.80 -3.28
CA LYS A 300 2.99 -24.66 -4.37
C LYS A 300 1.79 -23.99 -5.03
N PRO A 301 1.91 -23.48 -6.27
CA PRO A 301 0.79 -22.89 -6.98
C PRO A 301 -0.27 -23.93 -7.32
N ASP A 302 -1.53 -23.49 -7.30
CA ASP A 302 -2.62 -24.25 -7.88
C ASP A 302 -2.64 -24.03 -9.39
N ALA A 303 -2.88 -25.10 -10.13
CA ALA A 303 -3.01 -25.08 -11.58
C ALA A 303 -4.37 -25.64 -11.96
N PHE A 304 -5.07 -24.93 -12.82
CA PHE A 304 -6.40 -25.30 -13.30
C PHE A 304 -6.41 -25.35 -14.83
N SER A 305 -7.32 -26.13 -15.39
CA SER A 305 -7.52 -26.23 -16.84
C SER A 305 -8.98 -26.00 -17.19
N ALA A 306 -9.27 -25.86 -18.48
CA ALA A 306 -10.61 -25.66 -19.01
C ALA A 306 -11.61 -26.66 -18.39
N GLY A 307 -12.72 -26.11 -17.87
CA GLY A 307 -13.75 -26.84 -17.16
C GLY A 307 -13.59 -26.87 -15.64
N ASP A 308 -12.40 -26.59 -15.10
CA ASP A 308 -12.21 -26.48 -13.65
C ASP A 308 -12.87 -25.21 -13.09
N ILE A 309 -13.33 -25.31 -11.85
CA ILE A 309 -13.96 -24.21 -11.11
C ILE A 309 -13.28 -24.08 -9.75
N PHE A 310 -12.86 -22.87 -9.42
CA PHE A 310 -12.43 -22.52 -8.08
C PHE A 310 -13.27 -21.36 -7.53
N ARG A 311 -13.33 -21.21 -6.21
CA ARG A 311 -14.14 -20.16 -5.58
C ARG A 311 -13.26 -19.01 -5.14
N LEU A 312 -13.63 -17.79 -5.55
CA LEU A 312 -13.00 -16.55 -5.08
C LEU A 312 -13.50 -16.20 -3.68
N SER A 313 -14.81 -16.32 -3.49
CA SER A 313 -15.49 -16.25 -2.20
C SER A 313 -16.60 -17.32 -2.17
N GLY A 314 -17.25 -17.53 -1.01
CA GLY A 314 -18.23 -18.61 -0.81
C GLY A 314 -19.25 -18.79 -1.94
N ASP A 315 -19.74 -17.68 -2.49
CA ASP A 315 -20.80 -17.64 -3.50
C ASP A 315 -20.34 -17.16 -4.88
N VAL A 316 -19.04 -16.90 -5.08
CA VAL A 316 -18.51 -16.37 -6.35
C VAL A 316 -17.54 -17.37 -6.99
N PRO A 317 -18.02 -18.24 -7.90
CA PRO A 317 -17.18 -19.15 -8.65
C PRO A 317 -16.43 -18.45 -9.79
N ALA A 318 -15.18 -18.85 -9.98
CA ALA A 318 -14.33 -18.56 -11.11
C ALA A 318 -14.13 -19.86 -11.90
N GLN A 319 -14.68 -19.89 -13.11
CA GLN A 319 -14.55 -21.01 -14.04
C GLN A 319 -13.43 -20.74 -15.03
N ILE A 320 -12.54 -21.72 -15.20
CA ILE A 320 -11.51 -21.68 -16.23
C ILE A 320 -12.12 -22.14 -17.55
N LEU A 321 -12.01 -21.31 -18.59
CA LEU A 321 -12.41 -21.65 -19.95
C LEU A 321 -11.20 -22.06 -20.81
N PHE A 322 -10.01 -21.56 -20.47
CA PHE A 322 -8.76 -21.84 -21.18
C PHE A 322 -7.58 -21.70 -20.18
N PRO A 323 -6.51 -22.51 -20.25
CA PRO A 323 -6.15 -23.46 -21.31
C PRO A 323 -6.74 -24.87 -21.18
N PRO A 324 -6.79 -25.67 -22.27
CA PRO A 324 -7.18 -27.08 -22.21
C PRO A 324 -6.18 -27.92 -21.41
N ARG A 325 -6.59 -29.12 -20.98
CA ARG A 325 -5.70 -30.06 -20.25
C ARG A 325 -4.56 -30.61 -21.12
N ILE A 326 -4.80 -30.73 -22.43
CA ILE A 326 -3.85 -31.27 -23.40
C ILE A 326 -3.50 -30.14 -24.35
N PHE A 327 -2.24 -29.75 -24.34
CA PHE A 327 -1.70 -28.69 -25.19
C PHE A 327 -1.28 -29.24 -26.55
N SER A 328 -1.56 -28.50 -27.62
CA SER A 328 -0.97 -28.79 -28.93
C SER A 328 0.29 -27.95 -29.11
N SER A 329 1.32 -28.49 -29.77
CA SER A 329 2.61 -27.81 -29.95
C SER A 329 2.54 -26.52 -30.80
N LEU A 330 1.41 -26.28 -31.47
CA LEU A 330 1.20 -25.11 -32.33
C LEU A 330 0.65 -23.89 -31.57
N ILE A 331 0.06 -24.10 -30.39
CA ILE A 331 -0.63 -23.05 -29.58
C ILE A 331 0.19 -22.67 -28.33
N ALA A 332 1.18 -23.50 -27.99
CA ALA A 332 1.88 -23.55 -26.72
C ALA A 332 2.74 -22.34 -26.30
N ASP A 333 3.02 -21.34 -27.14
CA ASP A 333 4.07 -20.35 -26.79
C ASP A 333 3.54 -19.08 -26.08
N ASP A 334 2.22 -18.79 -26.05
CA ASP A 334 1.66 -17.61 -25.37
C ASP A 334 0.16 -17.77 -24.97
N GLU A 335 -0.15 -18.79 -24.18
CA GLU A 335 -1.52 -19.08 -23.74
C GLU A 335 -1.83 -18.39 -22.41
N ALA A 336 -2.73 -17.40 -22.39
CA ALA A 336 -3.20 -16.78 -21.16
C ALA A 336 -4.45 -17.45 -20.59
N TYR A 337 -4.60 -17.46 -19.26
CA TYR A 337 -5.84 -17.88 -18.62
C TYR A 337 -7.04 -17.07 -19.13
N VAL A 338 -8.10 -17.77 -19.52
CA VAL A 338 -9.43 -17.17 -19.72
C VAL A 338 -10.34 -17.63 -18.60
N ILE A 339 -10.80 -16.68 -17.80
CA ILE A 339 -11.52 -16.95 -16.54
C ILE A 339 -12.87 -16.24 -16.56
N ARG A 340 -13.93 -17.01 -16.39
CA ARG A 340 -15.29 -16.48 -16.22
C ARG A 340 -15.65 -16.46 -14.75
N VAL A 341 -15.86 -15.27 -14.21
CA VAL A 341 -16.31 -15.05 -12.83
C VAL A 341 -17.80 -14.75 -12.82
N LEU A 342 -18.55 -15.50 -12.02
CA LEU A 342 -20.00 -15.33 -11.88
C LEU A 342 -20.30 -14.62 -10.56
N VAL A 343 -20.75 -13.37 -10.64
CA VAL A 343 -21.18 -12.56 -9.50
C VAL A 343 -22.71 -12.50 -9.52
N GLU A 344 -23.37 -13.57 -9.11
CA GLU A 344 -24.83 -13.63 -9.14
C GLU A 344 -25.49 -12.72 -8.09
N PRO A 345 -26.67 -12.14 -8.38
CA PRO A 345 -27.37 -12.10 -9.67
C PRO A 345 -26.91 -10.93 -10.56
N ALA A 346 -25.82 -10.25 -10.19
CA ALA A 346 -25.45 -8.94 -10.73
C ALA A 346 -24.80 -8.99 -12.11
N ALA A 347 -23.76 -9.81 -12.29
CA ALA A 347 -22.96 -9.82 -13.52
C ALA A 347 -22.15 -11.10 -13.70
N SER A 348 -21.82 -11.39 -14.95
CA SER A 348 -20.76 -12.33 -15.33
C SER A 348 -19.62 -11.55 -15.99
N ILE A 349 -18.39 -11.80 -15.52
CA ILE A 349 -17.18 -11.10 -15.97
C ILE A 349 -16.26 -12.13 -16.63
N LEU A 350 -15.79 -11.82 -17.83
CA LEU A 350 -14.81 -12.63 -18.55
C LEU A 350 -13.47 -11.90 -18.56
N PHE A 351 -12.50 -12.46 -17.84
CA PHE A 351 -11.11 -12.03 -17.86
C PHE A 351 -10.39 -12.79 -18.97
N MET A 352 -9.85 -12.07 -19.94
CA MET A 352 -9.13 -12.65 -21.07
C MET A 352 -7.63 -12.40 -21.03
N SER A 353 -7.16 -11.53 -20.12
CA SER A 353 -5.77 -11.03 -20.14
C SER A 353 -5.39 -10.62 -21.58
N ASP A 354 -4.18 -10.97 -22.02
CA ASP A 354 -3.66 -10.69 -23.36
C ASP A 354 -4.02 -11.79 -24.38
N SER A 355 -5.10 -12.55 -24.18
CA SER A 355 -5.50 -13.58 -25.14
C SER A 355 -5.78 -13.01 -26.54
N GLY A 356 -5.23 -13.66 -27.57
CA GLY A 356 -5.40 -13.33 -28.98
C GLY A 356 -6.51 -14.12 -29.69
N ILE A 357 -6.64 -13.89 -31.01
CA ILE A 357 -7.63 -14.57 -31.89
C ILE A 357 -7.54 -16.10 -31.81
N GLN A 358 -6.35 -16.69 -31.68
CA GLN A 358 -6.21 -18.15 -31.60
C GLN A 358 -6.92 -18.73 -30.37
N THR A 359 -6.84 -18.04 -29.23
CA THR A 359 -7.57 -18.42 -28.01
C THR A 359 -9.07 -18.25 -28.22
N GLU A 360 -9.51 -17.20 -28.92
CA GLU A 360 -10.93 -16.99 -29.24
C GLU A 360 -11.48 -18.09 -30.14
N GLU A 361 -10.78 -18.46 -31.20
CA GLU A 361 -11.14 -19.57 -32.09
C GLU A 361 -11.20 -20.90 -31.34
N ALA A 362 -10.22 -21.16 -30.45
CA ALA A 362 -10.22 -22.35 -29.60
C ALA A 362 -11.42 -22.38 -28.64
N LEU A 363 -11.81 -21.22 -28.07
CA LEU A 363 -12.99 -21.11 -27.23
C LEU A 363 -14.27 -21.38 -28.03
N LEU A 364 -14.40 -20.82 -29.22
CA LEU A 364 -15.55 -21.02 -30.12
C LEU A 364 -15.67 -22.47 -30.63
N ALA A 365 -14.53 -23.14 -30.83
CA ALA A 365 -14.48 -24.55 -31.23
C ALA A 365 -14.74 -25.51 -30.07
N SER A 366 -14.68 -25.03 -28.82
CA SER A 366 -14.93 -25.81 -27.62
C SER A 366 -16.41 -25.77 -27.19
N ASP A 367 -16.83 -26.69 -26.33
CA ASP A 367 -18.15 -26.64 -25.68
C ASP A 367 -18.26 -25.55 -24.58
N SER A 368 -17.23 -24.71 -24.44
CA SER A 368 -17.22 -23.61 -23.47
C SER A 368 -18.16 -22.50 -23.90
N ASN A 369 -18.91 -21.94 -22.95
CA ASN A 369 -19.79 -20.81 -23.22
C ASN A 369 -19.11 -19.48 -22.79
N PRO A 370 -18.60 -18.66 -23.71
CA PRO A 370 -17.92 -17.40 -23.38
C PRO A 370 -18.87 -16.27 -22.98
N ARG A 371 -20.19 -16.52 -22.95
CA ARG A 371 -21.18 -15.49 -22.66
C ARG A 371 -20.92 -14.80 -21.32
N SER A 372 -20.78 -13.49 -21.36
CA SER A 372 -20.47 -12.63 -20.21
C SER A 372 -21.09 -11.24 -20.37
N ASN A 373 -21.36 -10.55 -19.26
CA ASN A 373 -21.86 -9.17 -19.31
C ASN A 373 -20.72 -8.16 -19.45
N ILE A 374 -19.57 -8.47 -18.88
CA ILE A 374 -18.38 -7.61 -18.88
C ILE A 374 -17.21 -8.43 -19.40
N ILE A 375 -16.47 -7.89 -20.37
CA ILE A 375 -15.18 -8.44 -20.79
C ILE A 375 -14.08 -7.51 -20.30
N ILE A 376 -13.04 -8.07 -19.69
CA ILE A 376 -11.81 -7.37 -19.33
C ILE A 376 -10.67 -8.03 -20.09
N LYS A 377 -10.00 -7.26 -20.94
CA LYS A 377 -8.95 -7.77 -21.83
C LYS A 377 -7.77 -6.80 -21.94
N GLY A 378 -6.59 -7.31 -22.25
CA GLY A 378 -5.47 -6.53 -22.77
C GLY A 378 -5.27 -6.80 -24.25
N GLN A 379 -4.09 -6.52 -24.79
CA GLN A 379 -3.78 -6.71 -26.20
C GLN A 379 -2.44 -7.44 -26.32
N HIS A 380 -2.46 -8.58 -27.00
CA HIS A 380 -1.26 -9.39 -27.18
C HIS A 380 -0.19 -8.68 -28.00
N HIS A 381 1.09 -8.94 -27.70
CA HIS A 381 2.23 -8.42 -28.45
C HIS A 381 2.32 -8.95 -29.90
N SER A 382 1.58 -10.00 -30.25
CA SER A 382 1.68 -10.69 -31.55
C SER A 382 0.42 -10.64 -32.41
N GLY A 383 -0.67 -9.99 -31.97
CA GLY A 383 -1.89 -10.00 -32.77
C GLY A 383 -3.07 -9.21 -32.23
N GLN A 384 -4.09 -9.12 -33.08
CA GLN A 384 -5.40 -8.57 -32.75
C GLN A 384 -6.19 -9.53 -31.85
N SER A 385 -7.24 -9.00 -31.23
CA SER A 385 -8.16 -9.73 -30.38
C SER A 385 -9.52 -9.00 -30.38
N GLY A 386 -10.58 -9.71 -30.04
CA GLY A 386 -11.96 -9.24 -30.12
C GLY A 386 -12.55 -9.43 -31.53
N SER A 387 -12.43 -10.63 -32.08
CA SER A 387 -13.06 -10.99 -33.36
C SER A 387 -14.59 -10.90 -33.31
N ASP A 388 -15.23 -10.55 -34.42
CA ASP A 388 -16.69 -10.43 -34.51
C ASP A 388 -17.42 -11.71 -34.09
N ALA A 389 -16.90 -12.86 -34.50
CA ALA A 389 -17.45 -14.16 -34.15
C ALA A 389 -17.41 -14.40 -32.63
N PHE A 390 -16.31 -14.05 -31.99
CA PHE A 390 -16.15 -14.16 -30.55
C PHE A 390 -17.09 -13.20 -29.81
N LEU A 391 -17.15 -11.93 -30.22
CA LEU A 391 -18.02 -10.94 -29.60
C LEU A 391 -19.51 -11.29 -29.75
N ALA A 392 -19.90 -11.85 -30.89
CA ALA A 392 -21.27 -12.34 -31.13
C ALA A 392 -21.64 -13.52 -30.21
N ALA A 393 -20.68 -14.39 -29.88
CA ALA A 393 -20.86 -15.48 -28.93
C ALA A 393 -20.84 -15.01 -27.47
N ALA A 394 -19.90 -14.13 -27.11
CA ALA A 394 -19.72 -13.62 -25.75
C ALA A 394 -20.84 -12.63 -25.33
N ARG A 395 -21.41 -11.89 -26.28
CA ARG A 395 -22.49 -10.90 -26.09
C ARG A 395 -22.25 -9.95 -24.89
N PRO A 396 -21.09 -9.27 -24.82
CA PRO A 396 -20.80 -8.33 -23.75
C PRO A 396 -21.74 -7.12 -23.79
N ARG A 397 -21.98 -6.53 -22.62
CA ARG A 397 -22.59 -5.19 -22.48
C ARG A 397 -21.54 -4.10 -22.26
N LEU A 398 -20.39 -4.48 -21.71
CA LEU A 398 -19.26 -3.59 -21.44
C LEU A 398 -17.96 -4.34 -21.76
N ILE A 399 -17.04 -3.66 -22.42
CA ILE A 399 -15.69 -4.15 -22.67
C ILE A 399 -14.73 -3.12 -22.07
N ILE A 400 -13.92 -3.55 -21.10
CA ILE A 400 -12.82 -2.76 -20.56
C ILE A 400 -11.55 -3.34 -21.13
N ALA A 401 -10.75 -2.49 -21.77
CA ALA A 401 -9.56 -2.95 -22.44
C ALA A 401 -8.34 -2.12 -22.04
N THR A 402 -7.28 -2.77 -21.56
CA THR A 402 -6.00 -2.11 -21.32
C THR A 402 -5.23 -2.02 -22.64
N SER A 403 -5.04 -0.80 -23.13
CA SER A 403 -4.34 -0.51 -24.37
C SER A 403 -3.10 0.32 -24.07
N ARG A 404 -2.02 0.07 -24.81
CA ARG A 404 -0.85 0.95 -24.83
C ARG A 404 -0.81 1.73 -26.14
N ASP A 405 -0.22 2.92 -26.13
CA ASP A 405 0.00 3.71 -27.36
C ASP A 405 1.12 3.15 -28.25
N PHE A 406 2.15 2.53 -27.64
CA PHE A 406 3.30 1.96 -28.34
C PHE A 406 3.82 0.70 -27.66
N PRO A 407 4.10 -0.39 -28.40
CA PRO A 407 4.12 -0.49 -29.86
C PRO A 407 2.73 -0.61 -30.50
N ASP A 408 2.61 -0.27 -31.79
CA ASP A 408 1.31 -0.19 -32.49
C ASP A 408 0.48 -1.48 -32.46
N HIS A 409 1.12 -2.64 -32.37
CA HIS A 409 0.41 -3.93 -32.32
C HIS A 409 -0.25 -4.21 -30.95
N GLU A 410 0.22 -3.56 -29.88
CA GLU A 410 -0.42 -3.56 -28.55
C GLU A 410 -1.48 -2.45 -28.41
N ARG A 411 -1.65 -1.62 -29.44
CA ARG A 411 -2.66 -0.55 -29.47
C ARG A 411 -3.98 -1.10 -30.00
N ILE A 412 -5.06 -0.81 -29.27
CA ILE A 412 -6.41 -1.02 -29.75
C ILE A 412 -6.72 0.04 -30.81
N SER A 413 -7.05 -0.39 -32.03
CA SER A 413 -7.30 0.53 -33.13
C SER A 413 -8.55 1.37 -32.89
N ASP A 414 -8.51 2.63 -33.33
CA ASP A 414 -9.64 3.54 -33.28
C ASP A 414 -10.82 3.00 -34.10
N SER A 415 -10.53 2.36 -35.25
CA SER A 415 -11.54 1.74 -36.09
C SER A 415 -12.29 0.60 -35.41
N TRP A 416 -11.60 -0.27 -34.68
CA TRP A 416 -12.25 -1.38 -33.95
C TRP A 416 -13.11 -0.85 -32.81
N ALA A 417 -12.64 0.20 -32.12
CA ALA A 417 -13.40 0.87 -31.08
C ALA A 417 -14.69 1.52 -31.62
N GLU A 418 -14.62 2.17 -32.77
CA GLU A 418 -15.79 2.79 -33.44
C GLU A 418 -16.77 1.74 -33.97
N GLU A 419 -16.27 0.66 -34.59
CA GLU A 419 -17.08 -0.46 -35.05
C GLU A 419 -17.83 -1.11 -33.86
N LEU A 420 -17.17 -1.29 -32.72
CA LEU A 420 -17.78 -1.83 -31.52
C LEU A 420 -18.92 -0.98 -30.95
N GLN A 421 -18.85 0.35 -31.05
CA GLN A 421 -19.93 1.22 -30.58
C GLN A 421 -21.24 0.99 -31.35
N SER A 422 -21.17 0.41 -32.55
CA SER A 422 -22.36 0.00 -33.30
C SER A 422 -23.02 -1.28 -32.77
N TYR A 423 -22.29 -2.12 -32.02
CA TYR A 423 -22.74 -3.43 -31.53
C TYR A 423 -22.96 -3.49 -30.01
N VAL A 424 -22.26 -2.66 -29.23
CA VAL A 424 -22.24 -2.71 -27.76
C VAL A 424 -22.39 -1.29 -27.22
N THR A 425 -23.27 -1.06 -26.24
CA THR A 425 -23.38 0.22 -25.51
C THR A 425 -22.22 0.46 -24.54
N GLY A 426 -21.01 0.06 -24.93
CA GLY A 426 -19.83 0.00 -24.07
C GLY A 426 -18.94 1.24 -24.25
N GLU A 427 -18.45 1.76 -23.13
CA GLU A 427 -17.38 2.77 -23.11
C GLU A 427 -16.02 2.07 -23.13
N ILE A 428 -15.13 2.49 -24.03
CA ILE A 428 -13.75 2.00 -24.09
C ILE A 428 -12.87 2.95 -23.29
N PHE A 429 -12.36 2.47 -22.16
CA PHE A 429 -11.41 3.21 -21.34
C PHE A 429 -9.99 2.94 -21.82
N ARG A 430 -9.30 4.00 -22.27
CA ARG A 430 -7.90 3.92 -22.66
C ARG A 430 -7.03 4.46 -21.55
N SER A 431 -6.03 3.68 -21.17
CA SER A 431 -4.86 4.20 -20.49
C SER A 431 -4.13 5.12 -21.46
N ALA A 432 -4.09 6.42 -21.16
CA ALA A 432 -3.27 7.36 -21.90
C ALA A 432 -2.16 7.81 -20.94
N ASN A 433 -0.92 7.39 -21.22
CA ASN A 433 0.24 7.99 -20.58
C ASN A 433 0.31 9.46 -21.04
N ARG A 434 0.02 10.40 -20.15
CA ARG A 434 0.37 11.81 -20.34
C ARG A 434 1.78 12.09 -19.85
#